data_AF-A0A7S4IET6-F1
#
_entry.id   AF-A0A7S4IET6-F1
#
_cell.length_a   1.000
_cell.length_b   1.000
_cell.length_c   1.000
_cell.angle_alpha   90.00
_cell.angle_beta   90.00
_cell.angle_gamma   90.00
#
_symmetry.space_group_name_H-M   'P 1'
#
loop_
_entity.id
_entity.type
_entity.pdbx_description
1 polymer ?
#
loop_
_entity_poly.entity_id
_entity_poly.type
_entity_poly.pdbx_seq_one_letter_code
_entity_poly.pdbx_strand_id
1 'polypeptide(L)'
;ASLRSAFSLQRQSFSFLFPSSVVNEGSRLCATTYTRNISRVHPYTLYPEGKRVGTIRGVNGSIVDVLFEPSTKLSPMFNALTVNTPRGVLLLEVAKHIENHSVRAVAMGETDGITRGDPVTDTGR
;
A
#
# COMPACT_ATOMS: atom_id res chain seq x y z
N ALA A 1 14.02 21.43 63.42
CA ALA A 1 14.33 22.11 62.14
C ALA A 1 13.77 21.24 61.02
N SER A 2 12.60 21.54 60.45
CA SER A 2 12.41 22.43 59.27
C SER A 2 13.20 21.88 58.06
N LEU A 3 12.66 21.49 56.90
CA LEU A 3 11.50 21.92 56.10
C LEU A 3 11.12 20.76 55.14
N ARG A 4 9.85 20.35 55.05
CA ARG A 4 8.88 20.63 53.96
C ARG A 4 9.24 20.11 52.55
N SER A 5 8.51 19.08 52.09
CA SER A 5 7.63 19.10 50.90
C SER A 5 7.20 17.64 50.62
N ALA A 6 6.03 17.16 51.06
CA ALA A 6 4.71 17.40 50.49
C ALA A 6 4.68 17.27 48.95
N PHE A 7 4.52 16.05 48.45
CA PHE A 7 3.84 15.85 47.17
C PHE A 7 2.71 14.84 47.36
N SER A 8 1.51 15.41 47.39
CA SER A 8 0.23 14.78 47.69
C SER A 8 -0.22 13.89 46.53
N LEU A 9 -0.82 12.76 46.90
CA LEU A 9 -1.96 12.06 46.29
C LEU A 9 -2.55 12.74 45.04
N GLN A 10 -2.78 11.99 43.95
CA GLN A 10 -4.09 11.38 43.68
C GLN A 10 -4.09 10.55 42.37
N ARG A 11 -4.52 9.29 42.51
CA ARG A 11 -5.44 8.52 41.66
C ARG A 11 -5.71 8.92 40.19
N GLN A 12 -5.66 7.87 39.37
CA GLN A 12 -6.67 7.39 38.41
C GLN A 12 -6.55 7.74 36.90
N SER A 13 -6.71 6.65 36.13
CA SER A 13 -7.36 6.55 34.80
C SER A 13 -6.52 6.71 33.54
N PHE A 14 -6.18 5.53 32.98
CA PHE A 14 -6.30 5.14 31.57
C PHE A 14 -6.80 6.23 30.58
N SER A 15 -5.98 6.60 29.59
CA SER A 15 -6.40 7.02 28.24
C SER A 15 -5.18 7.20 27.33
N PHE A 16 -5.13 6.36 26.28
CA PHE A 16 -4.36 6.56 25.05
C PHE A 16 -4.51 7.99 24.51
N LEU A 17 -3.42 8.64 24.09
CA LEU A 17 -3.45 9.66 23.05
C LEU A 17 -2.06 9.91 22.46
N PHE A 18 -1.87 9.41 21.24
CA PHE A 18 -0.80 9.83 20.34
C PHE A 18 -1.10 11.26 19.86
N PRO A 19 -0.14 12.21 19.91
CA PRO A 19 -0.31 13.50 19.27
C PRO A 19 -0.20 13.31 17.76
N SER A 20 -1.28 13.69 17.08
CA SER A 20 -1.34 13.85 15.64
C SER A 20 -0.57 15.09 15.20
N SER A 21 -0.05 15.03 13.98
CA SER A 21 0.21 16.16 13.05
C SER A 21 1.27 17.19 13.42
N VAL A 22 2.46 17.08 12.78
CA VAL A 22 3.19 18.25 12.27
C VAL A 22 2.97 18.31 10.76
N VAL A 23 2.32 19.40 10.36
CA VAL A 23 1.93 19.80 9.01
C VAL A 23 3.15 20.37 8.29
N ASN A 24 3.39 19.99 7.03
CA ASN A 24 4.26 20.71 6.12
C ASN A 24 3.37 21.47 5.11
N GLU A 25 3.41 22.80 5.17
CA GLU A 25 2.64 23.69 4.31
C GLU A 25 3.22 23.69 2.89
N GLY A 26 2.51 23.07 1.94
CA GLY A 26 2.93 23.07 0.55
C GLY A 26 1.90 22.68 -0.50
N SER A 27 0.66 22.35 -0.12
CA SER A 27 -0.38 21.96 -1.09
C SER A 27 -1.62 22.82 -0.94
N ARG A 28 -1.74 23.81 -1.83
CA ARG A 28 -3.04 24.41 -2.13
C ARG A 28 -3.93 23.34 -2.76
N LEU A 29 -5.15 23.26 -2.24
CA LEU A 29 -6.36 22.60 -2.75
C LEU A 29 -6.72 21.23 -2.14
N CYS A 30 -7.88 21.26 -1.48
CA CYS A 30 -8.77 20.15 -1.13
C CYS A 30 -8.43 19.34 0.14
N ALA A 31 -8.52 20.00 1.29
CA ALA A 31 -8.81 19.34 2.56
C ALA A 31 -10.04 19.99 3.21
N THR A 32 -11.22 19.81 2.61
CA THR A 32 -12.47 20.08 3.33
C THR A 32 -13.60 19.20 2.80
N THR A 33 -14.28 18.51 3.72
CA THR A 33 -15.56 17.80 3.57
C THR A 33 -15.58 16.42 2.88
N TYR A 34 -15.05 15.38 3.55
CA TYR A 34 -15.61 14.03 3.38
C TYR A 34 -15.60 13.22 4.68
N THR A 35 -16.29 13.73 5.70
CA THR A 35 -16.81 12.90 6.78
C THR A 35 -18.15 12.29 6.33
N ARG A 36 -18.11 11.19 5.59
CA ARG A 36 -19.25 10.27 5.49
C ARG A 36 -18.78 8.83 5.65
N ASN A 37 -19.09 8.28 6.83
CA ASN A 37 -19.33 6.87 7.08
C ASN A 37 -18.13 5.91 6.88
N ILE A 38 -17.27 5.86 7.90
CA ILE A 38 -16.13 4.93 8.03
C ILE A 38 -16.52 3.44 8.18
N SER A 39 -17.80 3.09 8.07
CA SER A 39 -18.25 1.68 8.03
C SER A 39 -18.18 1.04 6.63
N ARG A 40 -17.84 1.83 5.59
CA ARG A 40 -17.60 1.35 4.22
C ARG A 40 -16.18 1.60 3.71
N VAL A 41 -15.24 2.02 4.56
CA VAL A 41 -13.82 1.91 4.17
C VAL A 41 -13.51 0.42 4.14
N HIS A 42 -13.48 -0.12 2.93
CA HIS A 42 -12.97 -1.45 2.71
C HIS A 42 -11.60 -1.52 3.39
N PRO A 43 -11.27 -2.60 4.13
CA PRO A 43 -9.99 -2.73 4.84
C PRO A 43 -8.77 -2.72 3.90
N TYR A 44 -9.00 -2.53 2.58
CA TYR A 44 -7.95 -2.28 1.63
C TYR A 44 -7.52 -0.79 1.49
N THR A 45 -8.16 0.20 2.10
CA THR A 45 -7.79 1.62 1.83
C THR A 45 -6.75 2.22 2.79
N LEU A 46 -6.15 1.42 3.69
CA LEU A 46 -5.24 1.92 4.74
C LEU A 46 -3.77 2.16 4.32
N TYR A 47 -3.45 2.16 3.02
CA TYR A 47 -2.06 2.33 2.58
C TYR A 47 -1.98 3.57 1.69
N PRO A 48 -0.98 4.44 1.90
CA PRO A 48 -0.81 5.62 1.07
C PRO A 48 -0.75 5.20 -0.40
N GLU A 49 -1.29 6.04 -1.30
CA GLU A 49 -1.21 5.87 -2.76
C GLU A 49 0.23 6.08 -3.27
N GLY A 50 1.20 5.45 -2.60
CA GLY A 50 2.55 5.30 -3.08
C GLY A 50 2.59 4.23 -4.16
N LYS A 51 3.42 4.47 -5.16
CA LYS A 51 3.77 3.53 -6.22
C LYS A 51 4.21 2.20 -5.61
N ARG A 52 3.38 1.16 -5.70
CA ARG A 52 3.69 -0.16 -5.14
C ARG A 52 4.59 -0.90 -6.12
N VAL A 53 5.73 -1.37 -5.64
CA VAL A 53 6.69 -2.09 -6.46
C VAL A 53 6.66 -3.57 -6.07
N GLY A 54 6.62 -4.43 -7.08
CA GLY A 54 6.72 -5.88 -6.94
C GLY A 54 7.79 -6.45 -7.85
N THR A 55 7.94 -7.76 -7.82
CA THR A 55 8.88 -8.50 -8.67
C THR A 55 8.19 -9.70 -9.30
N ILE A 56 8.57 -10.05 -10.53
CA ILE A 56 8.02 -11.23 -11.18
C ILE A 56 8.50 -12.50 -10.47
N ARG A 57 7.56 -13.29 -9.93
CA ARG A 57 7.83 -14.59 -9.33
C ARG A 57 7.83 -15.70 -10.37
N GLY A 58 6.96 -15.61 -11.37
CA GLY A 58 6.83 -16.63 -12.41
C GLY A 58 5.99 -16.16 -13.59
N VAL A 59 6.23 -16.76 -14.75
CA VAL A 59 5.54 -16.48 -16.01
C VAL A 59 5.09 -17.81 -16.59
N ASN A 60 3.78 -17.98 -16.76
CA ASN A 60 3.13 -19.17 -17.30
C ASN A 60 2.22 -18.73 -18.46
N GLY A 61 2.78 -18.61 -19.66
CA GLY A 61 2.08 -18.05 -20.81
C GLY A 61 1.68 -16.59 -20.55
N SER A 62 0.39 -16.28 -20.64
CA SER A 62 -0.16 -14.96 -20.30
C SER A 62 -0.37 -14.72 -18.81
N ILE A 63 -0.21 -15.75 -17.97
CA ILE A 63 -0.41 -15.65 -16.52
C ILE A 63 0.93 -15.32 -15.86
N VAL A 64 0.98 -14.20 -15.15
CA VAL A 64 2.19 -13.70 -14.48
C VAL A 64 1.93 -13.63 -12.98
N ASP A 65 2.77 -14.31 -12.20
CA ASP A 65 2.74 -14.20 -10.74
C ASP A 65 3.71 -13.10 -10.30
N VAL A 66 3.21 -12.14 -9.52
CA VAL A 66 3.99 -10.98 -9.02
C VAL A 66 4.03 -11.03 -7.50
N LEU A 67 5.23 -10.99 -6.94
CA LEU A 67 5.48 -10.91 -5.50
C LEU A 67 5.63 -9.45 -5.10
N PHE A 68 4.84 -9.00 -4.12
CA PHE A 68 5.01 -7.69 -3.50
C PHE A 68 5.77 -7.83 -2.18
N GLU A 69 6.47 -6.78 -1.78
CA GLU A 69 7.13 -6.76 -0.47
C GLU A 69 6.10 -6.87 0.67
N PRO A 70 6.38 -7.62 1.76
CA PRO A 70 5.44 -7.82 2.87
C PRO A 70 5.08 -6.52 3.62
N SER A 71 5.96 -5.52 3.55
CA SER A 71 5.78 -4.18 4.10
C SER A 71 4.81 -3.32 3.28
N THR A 72 4.57 -3.70 2.03
CA THR A 72 3.76 -2.97 1.07
C THR A 72 2.37 -3.59 1.01
N LYS A 73 1.37 -2.81 0.61
CA LYS A 73 0.06 -3.38 0.34
C LYS A 73 0.05 -4.23 -0.93
N LEU A 74 -0.65 -5.36 -0.90
CA LEU A 74 -1.13 -6.02 -2.12
C LEU A 74 -1.99 -5.09 -2.98
N SER A 75 -1.66 -5.06 -4.27
CA SER A 75 -2.39 -4.32 -5.29
C SER A 75 -3.84 -4.84 -5.40
N PRO A 76 -4.88 -3.98 -5.44
CA PRO A 76 -6.27 -4.43 -5.60
C PRO A 76 -6.50 -5.30 -6.83
N MET A 77 -7.56 -6.11 -6.79
CA MET A 77 -8.02 -6.86 -7.97
C MET A 77 -8.47 -5.88 -9.08
N PHE A 78 -8.24 -6.25 -10.33
CA PHE A 78 -8.46 -5.47 -11.56
C PHE A 78 -7.58 -4.22 -11.74
N ASN A 79 -6.64 -4.00 -10.83
CA ASN A 79 -5.68 -2.90 -10.95
C ASN A 79 -4.62 -3.23 -12.01
N ALA A 80 -4.14 -2.20 -12.72
CA ALA A 80 -3.11 -2.35 -13.72
C ALA A 80 -1.70 -2.29 -13.11
N LEU A 81 -0.87 -3.26 -13.51
CA LEU A 81 0.56 -3.31 -13.26
C LEU A 81 1.32 -3.12 -14.57
N THR A 82 2.53 -2.59 -14.48
CA THR A 82 3.39 -2.30 -15.63
C THR A 82 4.77 -2.93 -15.44
N VAL A 83 5.29 -3.50 -16.51
CA VAL A 83 6.63 -4.09 -16.57
C VAL A 83 7.34 -3.55 -17.80
N ASN A 84 8.62 -3.18 -17.64
CA ASN A 84 9.44 -2.78 -18.77
C ASN A 84 9.99 -4.04 -19.46
N THR A 85 9.81 -4.12 -20.76
CA THR A 85 10.33 -5.20 -21.62
C THR A 85 11.22 -4.61 -22.71
N PRO A 86 12.03 -5.42 -23.41
CA PRO A 86 12.81 -4.94 -24.55
C PRO A 86 11.96 -4.35 -25.69
N ARG A 87 10.66 -4.68 -25.74
CA ARG A 87 9.71 -4.23 -26.77
C ARG A 87 8.87 -3.03 -26.33
N GLY A 88 8.98 -2.59 -25.07
CA GLY A 88 8.21 -1.47 -24.53
C GLY A 88 7.65 -1.75 -23.14
N VAL A 89 6.50 -1.14 -22.80
CA VAL A 89 5.82 -1.37 -21.52
C VAL A 89 4.75 -2.43 -21.71
N LEU A 90 4.86 -3.54 -20.99
CA LEU A 90 3.83 -4.56 -20.91
C LEU A 90 2.85 -4.22 -19.78
N LEU A 91 1.56 -4.23 -20.10
CA LEU A 91 0.48 -4.05 -19.15
C LEU A 91 0.00 -5.41 -18.63
N LEU A 92 -0.14 -5.53 -17.32
CA LEU A 92 -0.71 -6.68 -16.64
C LEU A 92 -1.93 -6.22 -15.83
N GLU A 93 -2.96 -7.06 -15.71
CA GLU A 93 -4.13 -6.79 -14.88
C GLU A 93 -4.18 -7.79 -13.72
N VAL A 94 -4.37 -7.31 -12.49
CA VAL A 94 -4.48 -8.19 -11.31
C VAL A 94 -5.77 -8.99 -11.37
N ALA A 95 -5.68 -10.30 -11.56
CA ALA A 95 -6.86 -11.17 -11.60
C ALA A 95 -7.24 -11.74 -10.22
N LYS A 96 -6.25 -12.07 -9.39
CA LYS A 96 -6.49 -12.69 -8.08
C LYS A 96 -5.34 -12.47 -7.11
N HIS A 97 -5.65 -12.32 -5.82
CA HIS A 97 -4.66 -12.41 -4.73
C HIS A 97 -4.35 -13.87 -4.41
N ILE A 98 -3.08 -14.19 -4.29
CA ILE A 98 -2.60 -15.53 -3.93
C ILE A 98 -1.77 -15.44 -2.63
N GLU A 99 -1.36 -16.60 -2.12
CA GLU A 99 -0.58 -16.70 -0.89
C GLU A 99 0.81 -16.07 -1.01
N ASN A 100 1.50 -15.88 0.12
CA ASN A 100 2.83 -15.31 0.22
C ASN A 100 2.94 -13.91 -0.40
N HIS A 101 1.97 -13.05 -0.09
CA HIS A 101 2.00 -11.65 -0.46
C HIS A 101 2.20 -11.42 -1.98
N SER A 102 1.57 -12.29 -2.78
CA SER A 102 1.69 -12.32 -4.23
C SER A 102 0.32 -12.14 -4.90
N VAL A 103 0.32 -11.69 -6.14
CA VAL A 103 -0.87 -11.65 -6.99
C VAL A 103 -0.64 -12.47 -8.25
N ARG A 104 -1.73 -13.00 -8.80
CA ARG A 104 -1.78 -13.56 -10.14
C ARG A 104 -2.38 -12.50 -11.06
N ALA A 105 -1.60 -12.09 -12.05
CA ALA A 105 -1.97 -11.12 -13.05
C ALA A 105 -2.06 -11.76 -14.44
N VAL A 106 -2.84 -11.15 -15.33
CA VAL A 106 -2.99 -11.55 -16.73
C VAL A 106 -2.34 -10.48 -17.60
N ALA A 107 -1.46 -10.90 -18.50
CA ALA A 107 -0.82 -10.02 -19.45
C ALA A 107 -1.78 -9.62 -20.59
N MET A 108 -1.83 -8.33 -20.89
CA MET A 108 -2.61 -7.77 -22.00
C MET A 108 -1.83 -7.76 -23.33
N GLY A 109 -0.65 -8.36 -23.35
CA GLY A 109 0.24 -8.44 -24.50
C GLY A 109 1.23 -9.60 -24.38
N GLU A 110 2.24 -9.60 -25.23
CA GLU A 110 3.28 -10.64 -25.26
C GLU A 110 4.13 -10.60 -23.99
N THR A 111 4.29 -11.76 -23.35
CA THR A 111 5.15 -11.97 -22.18
C THR A 111 6.57 -12.41 -22.56
N ASP A 112 6.95 -12.20 -23.82
CA ASP A 112 8.30 -12.48 -24.29
C ASP A 112 9.30 -11.46 -23.76
N GLY A 113 10.40 -11.96 -23.20
CA GLY A 113 11.50 -11.12 -22.71
C GLY A 113 11.31 -10.57 -21.30
N ILE A 114 10.23 -10.93 -20.59
CA ILE A 114 10.16 -10.75 -19.13
C ILE A 114 10.74 -11.98 -18.42
N THR A 115 11.45 -11.73 -17.33
CA THR A 115 12.11 -12.76 -16.53
C THR A 115 11.77 -12.64 -15.06
N ARG A 116 12.03 -13.71 -14.30
CA ARG A 116 11.81 -13.69 -12.84
C ARG A 116 12.76 -12.69 -12.21
N GLY A 117 12.24 -11.91 -11.27
CA GLY A 117 12.98 -10.81 -10.63
C GLY A 117 12.78 -9.45 -11.31
N ASP A 118 12.19 -9.40 -12.51
CA ASP A 118 11.93 -8.12 -13.16
C ASP A 118 11.01 -7.24 -12.29
N PRO A 119 11.30 -5.93 -12.21
CA PRO A 119 10.52 -5.01 -11.41
C PRO A 119 9.15 -4.77 -12.04
N VAL A 120 8.12 -4.85 -11.21
CA VAL A 120 6.73 -4.60 -11.56
C VAL A 120 6.26 -3.36 -10.82
N THR A 121 5.63 -2.44 -11.54
CA THR A 121 5.09 -1.20 -10.99
C THR A 121 3.57 -1.23 -11.00
N ASP A 122 2.96 -1.07 -9.84
CA ASP A 122 1.53 -0.81 -9.69
C ASP A 122 1.19 0.64 -10.12
N THR A 123 0.16 0.79 -10.95
CA THR A 123 -0.31 2.09 -11.44
C THR A 123 -1.37 2.75 -10.55
N GLY A 124 -1.96 1.99 -9.61
CA GLY A 124 -2.96 2.45 -8.67
C GLY A 124 -4.39 2.58 -9.23
N ARG A 125 -4.65 2.14 -10.45
CA ARG A 125 -5.92 2.26 -11.16
C ARG A 125 -6.26 1.06 -12.03
#